data_AF-A0A7S3MNV9-F1
#
_entry.id   AF-A0A7S3MNV9-F1
#
_cell.length_a   1.000
_cell.length_b   1.000
_cell.length_c   1.000
_cell.angle_alpha   90.00
_cell.angle_beta   90.00
_cell.angle_gamma   90.00
#
_symmetry.space_group_name_H-M   'P 1'
#
loop_
_entity.id
_entity.type
_entity.pdbx_description
1 polymer ?
#
loop_
_entity_poly.entity_id
_entity_poly.type
_entity_poly.pdbx_seq_one_letter_code
_entity_poly.pdbx_strand_id
1 'polypeptide(L)'
;MPFDRFKKTHPVGVVLKVRMVITDHSSDYTGFLKTGAEHAIMRISEFVDTDPKAPQKSARNTVPGFGVKLLVDGCESANGFFMNNFDAVNSFNFFKEPYMNHLPLMANQ
;
A
#
# COMPACT_ATOMS: atom_id res chain seq x y z
N MET A 1 4.12 -4.89 -16.55
CA MET A 1 5.50 -4.42 -16.28
C MET A 1 6.38 -4.97 -17.39
N PRO A 2 7.33 -4.21 -17.94
CA PRO A 2 8.30 -4.75 -18.89
C PRO A 2 9.05 -5.93 -18.27
N PHE A 3 9.40 -6.93 -19.08
CA PHE A 3 9.97 -8.20 -18.61
C PHE A 3 11.25 -8.05 -17.75
N ASP A 4 12.00 -6.96 -17.90
CA ASP A 4 13.29 -6.76 -17.21
C ASP A 4 13.29 -5.65 -16.15
N ARG A 5 12.11 -5.17 -15.74
CA ARG A 5 12.03 -4.13 -14.71
C ARG A 5 11.99 -4.73 -13.30
N PHE A 6 13.15 -4.81 -12.66
CA PHE A 6 13.23 -5.11 -11.23
C PHE A 6 12.76 -3.92 -10.38
N LYS A 7 11.97 -4.22 -9.33
CA LYS A 7 11.53 -3.24 -8.35
C LYS A 7 12.69 -2.91 -7.41
N LYS A 8 13.21 -1.67 -7.48
CA LYS A 8 14.20 -1.16 -6.51
C LYS A 8 13.61 -0.90 -5.13
N THR A 9 12.34 -0.51 -5.09
CA THR A 9 11.54 -0.35 -3.88
C THR A 9 10.31 -1.21 -3.99
N HIS A 10 9.80 -1.66 -2.85
CA HIS A 10 8.75 -2.68 -2.80
C HIS A 10 9.15 -4.03 -3.44
N PRO A 11 10.39 -4.54 -3.27
CA PRO A 11 10.85 -5.74 -3.99
C PRO A 11 10.05 -6.99 -3.61
N VAL A 12 9.75 -7.18 -2.32
CA VAL A 12 9.03 -8.34 -1.82
C VAL A 12 7.59 -7.98 -1.44
N GLY A 13 6.65 -8.85 -1.73
CA GLY A 13 5.23 -8.62 -1.45
C GLY A 13 4.30 -9.64 -2.10
N VAL A 14 3.03 -9.58 -1.73
CA VAL A 14 1.97 -10.50 -2.17
C VAL A 14 0.83 -9.75 -2.81
N VAL A 15 0.15 -10.41 -3.76
CA VAL A 15 -1.00 -9.86 -4.48
C VAL A 15 -2.29 -10.49 -3.93
N LEU A 16 -3.30 -9.65 -3.76
CA LEU A 16 -4.57 -9.97 -3.10
C LEU A 16 -5.72 -9.48 -3.98
N LYS A 17 -6.81 -10.25 -4.02
CA LYS A 17 -8.11 -9.77 -4.49
C LYS A 17 -8.82 -9.10 -3.31
N VAL A 18 -9.29 -7.87 -3.48
CA VAL A 18 -9.93 -7.09 -2.42
C VAL A 18 -11.19 -6.40 -2.92
N ARG A 19 -12.04 -5.96 -2.00
CA ARG A 19 -13.16 -5.05 -2.25
C ARG A 19 -13.01 -3.81 -1.36
N MET A 20 -13.42 -2.65 -1.85
CA MET A 20 -13.47 -1.41 -1.10
C MET A 20 -14.88 -1.21 -0.54
N VAL A 21 -14.96 -0.98 0.77
CA VAL A 21 -16.22 -0.71 1.48
C VAL A 21 -16.14 0.70 2.05
N ILE A 22 -17.11 1.53 1.71
CA ILE A 22 -17.26 2.85 2.32
C ILE A 22 -18.01 2.65 3.62
N THR A 23 -17.41 3.07 4.74
CA THR A 23 -17.99 2.93 6.08
C THR A 23 -18.69 4.20 6.54
N ASP A 24 -18.33 5.35 5.98
CA ASP A 24 -18.96 6.64 6.23
C ASP A 24 -19.58 7.17 4.95
N HIS A 25 -20.91 7.23 4.92
CA HIS A 25 -21.69 7.70 3.77
C HIS A 25 -22.14 9.16 3.93
N SER A 26 -21.67 9.88 4.96
CA SER A 26 -22.00 11.29 5.18
C SER A 26 -21.23 12.24 4.25
N SER A 27 -20.18 11.76 3.57
CA SER A 27 -19.40 12.55 2.64
C SER A 27 -20.12 12.77 1.30
N ASP A 28 -19.94 13.96 0.70
CA ASP A 28 -20.40 14.28 -0.66
C ASP A 28 -19.49 13.71 -1.78
N TYR A 29 -18.62 12.75 -1.45
CA TYR A 29 -17.79 12.09 -2.45
C TYR A 29 -18.63 11.32 -3.48
N THR A 30 -18.05 11.08 -4.66
CA THR A 30 -18.72 10.46 -5.81
C THR A 30 -17.98 9.21 -6.28
N GLY A 31 -18.59 8.47 -7.21
CA GLY A 31 -18.01 7.24 -7.78
C GLY A 31 -17.73 6.18 -6.71
N PHE A 32 -16.60 5.47 -6.83
CA PHE A 32 -16.21 4.43 -5.89
C PHE A 32 -15.94 4.95 -4.46
N LEU A 33 -15.67 6.26 -4.30
CA LEU A 33 -15.55 6.87 -2.96
C LEU A 33 -16.91 7.03 -2.27
N LYS A 34 -18.02 6.93 -3.01
CA LYS A 34 -19.39 6.91 -2.49
C LYS A 34 -19.92 5.49 -2.31
N THR A 35 -19.73 4.65 -3.33
CA THR A 35 -20.38 3.34 -3.43
C THR A 35 -19.48 2.17 -3.04
N GLY A 36 -18.17 2.40 -2.93
CA GLY A 36 -17.17 1.34 -2.85
C GLY A 36 -16.87 0.72 -4.21
N ALA A 37 -16.11 -0.38 -4.19
CA ALA A 37 -15.73 -1.12 -5.39
C ALA A 37 -15.69 -2.64 -5.10
N GLU A 38 -16.40 -3.43 -5.90
CA GLU A 38 -16.47 -4.89 -5.72
C GLU A 38 -15.19 -5.61 -6.15
N HIS A 39 -14.51 -5.08 -7.16
CA HIS A 39 -13.34 -5.71 -7.76
C HIS A 39 -12.13 -4.79 -7.71
N ALA A 40 -11.15 -5.20 -6.92
CA ALA A 40 -9.86 -4.53 -6.84
C ALA A 40 -8.74 -5.54 -6.62
N ILE A 41 -7.54 -5.14 -7.03
CA ILE A 41 -6.31 -5.89 -6.84
C ILE A 41 -5.41 -5.05 -5.93
N MET A 42 -5.01 -5.61 -4.80
CA MET A 42 -4.07 -4.99 -3.88
C MET A 42 -2.74 -5.75 -3.90
N ARG A 43 -1.63 -5.03 -3.79
CA ARG A 43 -0.33 -5.61 -3.48
C ARG A 43 0.18 -5.02 -2.17
N ILE A 44 0.35 -5.87 -1.16
CA ILE A 44 1.01 -5.52 0.09
C ILE A 44 2.49 -5.88 -0.04
N SER A 45 3.39 -5.00 0.39
CA SER A 45 4.82 -5.13 0.14
C SER A 45 5.71 -4.34 1.08
N GLU A 46 6.95 -4.79 1.21
CA GLU A 46 8.01 -4.16 2.00
C GLU A 46 8.78 -3.16 1.13
N PHE A 47 8.88 -1.89 1.53
CA PHE A 47 9.61 -0.87 0.76
C PHE A 47 11.08 -1.27 0.51
N VAL A 48 11.73 -1.91 1.50
CA VAL A 48 13.08 -2.46 1.43
C VAL A 48 13.09 -3.98 1.28
N ASP A 49 14.25 -4.56 0.98
CA ASP A 49 14.42 -6.02 0.94
C ASP A 49 14.49 -6.59 2.36
N THR A 50 13.34 -6.98 2.88
CA THR A 50 13.19 -7.55 4.23
C THR A 50 13.21 -9.08 4.15
N ASP A 51 14.13 -9.73 4.88
CA ASP A 51 14.16 -11.19 5.04
C ASP A 51 13.66 -11.61 6.44
N PRO A 52 12.47 -12.24 6.54
CA PRO A 52 11.93 -12.74 7.80
C PRO A 52 12.81 -13.80 8.49
N LYS A 53 13.70 -14.48 7.74
CA LYS A 53 14.57 -15.54 8.25
C LYS A 53 15.91 -15.01 8.79
N ALA A 54 16.24 -13.75 8.56
CA ALA A 54 17.48 -13.12 9.02
C ALA A 54 17.24 -11.82 9.81
N PRO A 55 16.40 -11.84 10.87
CA PRO A 55 15.98 -10.63 11.59
C PRO A 55 17.12 -9.87 12.29
N GLN A 56 18.28 -10.52 12.52
CA GLN A 56 19.44 -9.88 13.16
C GLN A 56 20.21 -8.92 12.24
N LYS A 57 20.04 -8.98 10.91
CA LYS A 57 20.55 -7.95 9.99
C LYS A 57 19.60 -6.74 9.87
N SER A 58 18.36 -6.88 10.31
CA SER A 58 17.30 -5.87 10.29
C SER A 58 16.83 -5.58 11.70
N ALA A 59 17.62 -4.84 12.48
CA ALA A 59 17.25 -4.47 13.85
C ALA A 59 15.93 -3.64 13.95
N ARG A 60 15.31 -3.27 12.81
CA ARG A 60 13.94 -2.77 12.65
C ARG A 60 13.41 -3.28 11.30
N ASN A 61 12.23 -3.92 11.30
CA ASN A 61 11.98 -5.14 10.51
C ASN A 61 11.04 -5.02 9.30
N THR A 62 10.37 -3.91 9.09
CA THR A 62 9.47 -3.77 7.94
C THR A 62 9.23 -2.31 7.63
N VAL A 63 9.06 -1.99 6.36
CA VAL A 63 8.59 -0.67 5.91
C VAL A 63 7.36 -0.93 5.05
N PRO A 64 6.18 -1.13 5.68
CA PRO A 64 5.03 -1.67 5.01
C PRO A 64 4.38 -0.63 4.08
N GLY A 65 4.02 -1.07 2.88
CA GLY A 65 3.28 -0.30 1.90
C GLY A 65 2.29 -1.17 1.14
N PHE A 66 1.26 -0.55 0.60
CA PHE A 66 0.41 -1.23 -0.37
C PHE A 66 0.03 -0.34 -1.55
N GLY A 67 -0.12 -0.99 -2.70
CA GLY A 67 -0.79 -0.41 -3.86
C GLY A 67 -2.13 -1.10 -4.06
N VAL A 68 -3.16 -0.36 -4.45
CA VAL A 68 -4.47 -0.90 -4.83
C VAL A 68 -4.86 -0.38 -6.19
N LYS A 69 -5.32 -1.27 -7.07
CA LYS A 69 -5.95 -0.94 -8.35
C LYS A 69 -7.43 -1.28 -8.26
N LEU A 70 -8.27 -0.27 -8.39
CA LEU A 70 -9.72 -0.45 -8.56
C LEU A 70 -9.99 -0.75 -10.04
N LEU A 71 -10.82 -1.76 -10.31
CA LEU A 71 -11.21 -2.12 -11.66
C LEU A 71 -12.49 -1.34 -12.01
N VAL A 72 -12.33 -0.27 -12.79
CA VAL A 72 -13.41 0.62 -13.20
C VAL A 72 -13.53 0.58 -14.71
N ASP A 73 -14.75 0.33 -15.21
CA ASP A 73 -15.01 0.24 -16.64
C ASP A 73 -14.64 1.53 -17.37
N GLY A 74 -13.97 1.39 -18.51
CA GLY A 74 -13.50 2.53 -19.32
C GLY A 74 -12.35 3.34 -18.68
N CYS A 75 -11.83 2.94 -17.51
CA CYS A 75 -10.71 3.60 -16.85
C CYS A 75 -9.45 2.75 -16.92
N GLU A 76 -8.41 3.24 -17.60
CA GLU A 76 -7.15 2.50 -17.73
C GLU A 76 -6.42 2.34 -16.37
N SER A 77 -6.55 3.33 -15.49
CA SER A 77 -5.78 3.43 -14.25
C SER A 77 -6.53 4.17 -13.14
N ALA A 78 -7.08 3.42 -12.19
CA ALA A 78 -7.51 3.91 -10.87
C ALA A 78 -6.65 3.26 -9.78
N ASN A 79 -5.42 3.75 -9.63
CA ASN A 79 -4.43 3.21 -8.67
C ASN A 79 -4.28 4.15 -7.46
N GLY A 80 -4.21 3.57 -6.27
CA GLY A 80 -3.77 4.24 -5.05
C GLY A 80 -2.51 3.58 -4.50
N PHE A 81 -1.58 4.39 -4.00
CA PHE A 81 -0.35 3.94 -3.37
C PHE A 81 -0.28 4.54 -1.97
N PHE A 82 -0.02 3.68 -0.99
CA PHE A 82 -0.13 4.03 0.39
C PHE A 82 1.04 3.45 1.16
N MET A 83 1.57 4.27 2.06
CA MET A 83 2.55 3.88 3.05
C MET A 83 2.18 4.58 4.35
N ASN A 84 2.60 4.03 5.48
CA ASN A 84 2.53 4.77 6.73
C ASN A 84 3.65 5.83 6.77
N ASN A 85 4.90 5.37 6.68
CA ASN A 85 6.10 6.21 6.72
C ASN A 85 7.26 5.51 5.97
N PHE A 86 8.41 6.17 5.88
CA PHE A 86 9.66 5.55 5.39
C PHE A 86 10.50 4.91 6.49
N ASP A 87 10.12 5.12 7.75
CA ASP A 87 10.82 4.58 8.91
C ASP A 87 10.43 3.13 9.14
N ALA A 88 11.40 2.30 9.53
CA ALA A 88 11.12 0.90 9.83
C ALA A 88 10.23 0.77 11.07
N VAL A 89 9.16 -0.02 10.94
CA VAL A 89 8.25 -0.38 12.03
C VAL A 89 8.71 -1.72 12.62
N ASN A 90 8.64 -1.83 13.95
CA ASN A 90 8.97 -3.08 14.66
C ASN A 90 7.75 -4.00 14.79
N SER A 91 7.13 -4.38 13.66
CA SER A 91 6.00 -5.32 13.64
C SER A 91 5.66 -5.76 12.22
N PHE A 92 5.55 -7.07 11.96
CA PHE A 92 5.03 -7.59 10.68
C PHE A 92 3.51 -7.47 10.52
N ASN A 93 2.81 -6.80 11.45
CA ASN A 93 1.40 -6.47 11.26
C ASN A 93 1.29 -5.23 10.37
N PHE A 94 1.05 -5.45 9.08
CA PHE A 94 0.90 -4.41 8.08
C PHE A 94 -0.24 -3.43 8.37
N PHE A 95 -1.21 -3.78 9.22
CA PHE A 95 -2.36 -2.94 9.55
C PHE A 95 -2.28 -2.30 10.93
N LYS A 96 -1.12 -2.43 11.61
CA LYS A 96 -0.92 -1.86 12.94
C LYS A 96 -1.06 -0.33 12.93
N GLU A 97 -0.55 0.29 11.88
CA GLU A 97 -0.48 1.74 11.76
C GLU A 97 -1.38 2.23 10.63
N PRO A 98 -1.94 3.45 10.73
CA PRO A 98 -2.75 4.02 9.68
C PRO A 98 -1.90 4.31 8.43
N TYR A 99 -2.52 4.16 7.26
CA TYR A 99 -1.89 4.47 5.98
C TYR A 99 -2.32 5.82 5.47
N MET A 100 -1.41 6.47 4.76
CA MET A 100 -1.67 7.72 4.07
C MET A 100 -1.17 7.66 2.62
N ASN A 101 -1.83 8.44 1.76
CA ASN A 101 -1.44 8.65 0.36
C ASN A 101 -0.59 9.91 0.18
N HIS A 102 -0.35 10.65 1.25
CA HIS A 102 0.49 11.83 1.28
C HIS A 102 1.60 11.60 2.29
N LEU A 103 2.80 12.06 1.98
CA LEU A 103 3.89 12.04 2.93
C LEU A 103 3.69 13.22 3.89
N PRO A 104 3.84 13.03 5.21
CA PRO A 104 3.95 14.16 6.11
C PRO A 104 5.15 15.00 5.66
N LEU A 105 4.99 16.33 5.62
CA LEU A 105 6.12 17.23 5.36
C LEU A 105 7.25 16.84 6.32
N MET A 106 8.40 16.45 5.77
CA MET A 106 9.60 16.32 6.61
C MET A 106 9.88 17.71 7.16
N ALA A 107 9.92 17.85 8.49
CA ALA A 107 10.47 19.07 9.08
C ALA A 107 11.88 19.23 8.52
N ASN A 108 12.15 20.37 7.88
CA ASN A 108 13.47 20.68 7.33
C ASN A 108 14.53 20.37 8.40
N GLN A 109 15.39 19.38 8.14
CA GLN A 109 16.60 19.12 8.94
C GLN A 109 17.66 20.17 8.60
#